data_AF-A0A962NCW0-F1
#
_entry.id   AF-A0A962NCW0-F1
#
_cell.length_a   1.000
_cell.length_b   1.000
_cell.length_c   1.000
_cell.angle_alpha   90.00
_cell.angle_beta   90.00
_cell.angle_gamma   90.00
#
_symmetry.space_group_name_H-M   'P 1'
#
loop_
_entity.id
_entity.type
_entity.pdbx_description
1 polymer ?
#
loop_
_entity_poly.entity_id
_entity_poly.type
_entity_poly.pdbx_seq_one_letter_code
_entity_poly.pdbx_strand_id
1 'polypeptide(L)'
;KAEGSKKQAFVERIELQPIDPVTNGPQLLYGLRYQTLITKPDQVKTYHEQVGYWLWEKATGTVMHTLTIPRGMTAMAAGQVAADATRFELNATGGLETWGICSSPFLVHAFKTVAFRISVAFNPDGTWSYEEDTVLRIQGQAEVFHHTDRNLLARVAEATPNPLAREL
;
A
#
# COMPACT_ATOMS: atom_id res chain seq x y z
N LYS A 1 -20.85 12.40 -23.19
CA LYS A 1 -20.84 10.93 -23.07
C LYS A 1 -19.76 10.56 -22.08
N ALA A 2 -20.12 9.90 -20.98
CA ALA A 2 -19.17 9.45 -19.97
C ALA A 2 -18.23 8.43 -20.61
N GLU A 3 -16.98 8.80 -20.87
CA GLU A 3 -15.95 7.80 -21.13
C GLU A 3 -15.82 6.98 -19.84
N GLY A 4 -16.11 5.68 -19.92
CA GLY A 4 -15.94 4.75 -18.81
C GLY A 4 -14.50 4.72 -18.29
N SER A 5 -14.28 3.99 -17.20
CA SER A 5 -12.96 3.87 -16.57
C SER A 5 -11.91 3.45 -17.62
N LYS A 6 -10.96 4.36 -17.90
CA LYS A 6 -9.86 4.09 -18.83
C LYS A 6 -8.86 3.17 -18.13
N LYS A 7 -8.72 1.95 -18.61
CA LYS A 7 -7.61 1.05 -18.22
C LYS A 7 -6.32 1.60 -18.81
N GLN A 8 -5.28 1.70 -18.00
CA GLN A 8 -3.96 2.18 -18.41
C GLN A 8 -2.90 1.19 -17.92
N ALA A 9 -2.01 0.78 -18.82
CA ALA A 9 -0.83 0.03 -18.43
C ALA A 9 0.16 0.96 -17.70
N PHE A 10 0.93 0.38 -16.79
CA PHE A 10 1.97 1.07 -16.05
C PHE A 10 3.16 0.14 -15.80
N VAL A 11 4.31 0.73 -15.48
CA VAL A 11 5.50 0.03 -15.02
C VAL A 11 5.76 0.47 -13.60
N GLU A 12 5.98 -0.48 -12.70
CA GLU A 12 6.22 -0.23 -11.29
C GLU A 12 7.61 -0.69 -10.89
N ARG A 13 8.27 0.08 -10.03
CA ARG A 13 9.39 -0.37 -9.21
C ARG A 13 9.08 -0.10 -7.75
N ILE A 14 9.13 -1.16 -6.95
CA ILE A 14 9.05 -1.07 -5.50
C ILE A 14 10.39 -1.44 -4.88
N GLU A 15 10.86 -0.63 -3.94
CA GLU A 15 12.01 -0.92 -3.10
C GLU A 15 11.52 -1.18 -1.68
N LEU A 16 11.91 -2.31 -1.09
CA LEU A 16 11.53 -2.76 0.25
C LEU A 16 12.81 -2.99 1.05
N GLN A 17 13.04 -2.20 2.10
CA GLN A 17 14.23 -2.28 2.94
C GLN A 17 13.83 -2.69 4.36
N PRO A 18 14.43 -3.74 4.94
CA PRO A 18 14.18 -4.11 6.32
C PRO A 18 14.56 -2.96 7.26
N ILE A 19 13.73 -2.77 8.28
CA ILE A 19 14.04 -1.89 9.42
C ILE A 19 14.46 -2.73 10.62
N ASP A 20 15.11 -2.10 11.59
CA ASP A 20 15.31 -2.73 12.89
C ASP A 20 13.93 -2.92 13.57
N PRO A 21 13.75 -3.96 14.39
CA PRO A 21 12.50 -4.13 15.14
C PRO A 21 12.18 -2.91 15.99
N VAL A 22 10.92 -2.48 15.97
CA VAL A 22 10.45 -1.26 16.65
C VAL A 22 9.56 -1.64 17.82
N THR A 23 9.78 -1.02 18.99
CA THR A 23 9.01 -1.28 20.21
C THR A 23 8.04 -0.14 20.53
N ASN A 24 6.78 -0.48 20.80
CA ASN A 24 5.76 0.43 21.34
C ASN A 24 5.34 -0.08 22.73
N GLY A 25 6.23 -0.01 23.72
CA GLY A 25 6.02 -0.65 25.02
C GLY A 25 5.98 -2.18 24.88
N PRO A 26 4.86 -2.86 25.18
CA PRO A 26 4.76 -4.32 25.06
C PRO A 26 4.70 -4.82 23.61
N GLN A 27 4.41 -3.94 22.64
CA GLN A 27 4.31 -4.30 21.24
C GLN A 27 5.70 -4.29 20.57
N LEU A 28 5.95 -5.30 19.74
CA LEU A 28 7.15 -5.44 18.90
C LEU A 28 6.75 -5.57 17.44
N LEU A 29 7.24 -4.67 16.60
CA LEU A 29 6.98 -4.62 15.17
C LEU A 29 8.23 -4.97 14.37
N TYR A 30 8.09 -5.92 13.46
CA TYR A 30 9.03 -6.14 12.37
C TYR A 30 8.52 -5.42 11.14
N GLY A 31 9.39 -5.01 10.21
CA GLY A 31 8.87 -4.36 9.03
C GLY A 31 9.86 -4.07 7.91
N LEU A 32 9.28 -3.53 6.84
CA LEU A 32 9.94 -3.05 5.65
C LEU A 32 9.54 -1.58 5.44
N ARG A 33 10.52 -0.69 5.31
CA ARG A 33 10.30 0.64 4.72
C ARG A 33 10.23 0.47 3.21
N TYR A 34 9.27 1.10 2.55
CA TYR A 34 9.16 1.01 1.09
C TYR A 34 9.00 2.34 0.39
N GLN A 35 9.40 2.33 -0.88
CA GLN A 35 9.08 3.35 -1.88
C GLN A 35 8.63 2.65 -3.16
N THR A 36 7.49 3.09 -3.70
CA THR A 36 6.97 2.68 -5.00
C THR A 36 7.05 3.85 -5.97
N LEU A 37 7.58 3.60 -7.16
CA LEU A 37 7.57 4.51 -8.29
C LEU A 37 6.88 3.85 -9.48
N ILE A 38 5.89 4.54 -10.04
CA ILE A 38 5.13 4.08 -11.20
C ILE A 38 5.28 5.07 -12.33
N THR A 39 5.56 4.57 -13.55
CA THR A 39 5.55 5.34 -14.79
C THR A 39 4.57 4.74 -15.79
N LYS A 40 4.28 5.48 -16.85
CA LYS A 40 3.65 4.89 -18.05
C LYS A 40 4.70 4.12 -18.85
N PRO A 41 4.31 3.09 -19.63
CA PRO A 41 5.22 2.41 -20.52
C PRO A 41 5.99 3.41 -21.39
N ASP A 42 7.30 3.20 -21.48
CA ASP A 42 8.23 4.02 -22.26
C ASP A 42 8.29 5.51 -21.86
N GLN A 43 7.81 5.86 -20.66
CA GLN A 43 7.87 7.21 -20.12
C GLN A 43 8.77 7.28 -18.88
N VAL A 44 9.53 8.38 -18.78
CA VAL A 44 10.37 8.67 -17.61
C VAL A 44 9.60 9.42 -16.52
N LYS A 45 8.55 10.16 -16.91
CA LYS A 45 7.76 10.95 -15.97
C LYS A 45 7.03 10.04 -14.98
N THR A 46 7.29 10.24 -13.69
CA THR A 46 6.55 9.60 -12.60
C THR A 46 5.07 9.88 -12.73
N TYR A 47 4.29 8.82 -12.79
CA TYR A 47 2.83 8.83 -12.83
C TYR A 47 2.24 8.70 -11.42
N HIS A 48 2.86 7.89 -10.57
CA HIS A 48 2.51 7.75 -9.16
C HIS A 48 3.76 7.47 -8.33
N GLU A 49 3.78 7.99 -7.10
CA GLU A 49 4.79 7.69 -6.10
C GLU A 49 4.09 7.45 -4.77
N GLN A 50 4.58 6.48 -4.02
CA GLN A 50 4.03 6.10 -2.73
C GLN A 50 5.17 5.67 -1.81
N VAL A 51 5.07 6.05 -0.53
CA VAL A 51 6.03 5.65 0.51
C VAL A 51 5.30 5.20 1.76
N GLY A 52 5.95 4.37 2.57
CA GLY A 52 5.44 3.98 3.88
C GLY A 52 6.12 2.74 4.44
N TYR A 53 5.38 1.95 5.20
CA TYR A 53 5.86 0.75 5.85
C TYR A 53 4.92 -0.43 5.67
N TRP A 54 5.49 -1.61 5.52
CA TRP A 54 4.84 -2.89 5.83
C TRP A 54 5.31 -3.31 7.21
N LEU A 55 4.39 -3.51 8.14
CA LEU A 55 4.69 -3.85 9.53
C LEU A 55 3.98 -5.14 9.91
N TRP A 56 4.59 -5.93 10.77
CA TRP A 56 4.03 -7.17 11.30
C TRP A 56 4.25 -7.26 12.81
N GLU A 57 3.16 -7.52 13.53
CA GLU A 57 3.17 -7.86 14.94
C GLU A 57 2.90 -9.36 15.13
N LYS A 58 3.92 -10.11 15.55
CA LYS A 58 3.80 -11.55 15.77
C LYS A 58 2.77 -11.93 16.84
N ALA A 59 2.67 -11.13 17.91
CA ALA A 59 1.83 -11.45 19.07
C ALA A 59 0.32 -11.47 18.73
N THR A 60 -0.10 -10.63 17.79
CA THR A 60 -1.51 -10.47 17.39
C THR A 60 -1.79 -11.01 15.99
N GLY A 61 -0.75 -11.34 15.23
CA GLY A 61 -0.86 -11.66 13.81
C GLY A 61 -1.24 -10.46 12.95
N THR A 62 -1.11 -9.23 13.46
CA THR A 62 -1.53 -8.03 12.72
C THR A 62 -0.46 -7.66 11.69
N VAL A 63 -0.88 -7.54 10.43
CA VAL A 63 -0.11 -6.87 9.38
C VAL A 63 -0.68 -5.48 9.18
N MET A 64 0.19 -4.49 9.05
CA MET A 64 -0.17 -3.11 8.78
C MET A 64 0.56 -2.61 7.55
N HIS A 65 -0.14 -1.90 6.68
CA HIS A 65 0.40 -1.21 5.52
C HIS A 65 0.10 0.27 5.66
N THR A 66 1.15 1.07 5.85
CA THR A 66 1.03 2.52 5.81
C THR A 66 1.41 3.01 4.42
N LEU A 67 0.67 3.98 3.92
CA LEU A 67 0.99 4.64 2.66
C LEU A 67 0.78 6.14 2.78
N THR A 68 1.63 6.88 2.09
CA THR A 68 1.51 8.32 1.86
C THR A 68 1.86 8.61 0.42
N ILE A 69 1.04 9.42 -0.23
CA ILE A 69 1.22 9.80 -1.63
C ILE A 69 1.43 11.32 -1.74
N PRO A 70 2.17 11.82 -2.76
CA PRO A 70 2.48 13.24 -2.93
C PRO A 70 1.26 14.07 -3.42
N ARG A 71 0.04 13.56 -3.22
CA ARG A 71 -1.23 14.29 -3.40
C ARG A 71 -1.78 14.82 -2.07
N GLY A 72 -1.07 14.61 -0.96
CA GLY A 72 -1.52 14.99 0.37
C GLY A 72 -2.60 14.05 0.90
N MET A 73 -2.37 12.73 0.79
CA MET A 73 -3.23 11.69 1.34
C MET A 73 -2.37 10.60 1.98
N THR A 74 -2.85 10.06 3.09
CA THR A 74 -2.27 8.90 3.78
C THR A 74 -3.37 7.91 4.18
N ALA A 75 -3.03 6.63 4.20
CA ALA A 75 -3.89 5.57 4.70
C ALA A 75 -3.06 4.58 5.55
N MET A 76 -3.71 3.98 6.53
CA MET A 76 -3.19 2.87 7.30
C MET A 76 -4.17 1.70 7.15
N ALA A 77 -3.79 0.68 6.38
CA ALA A 77 -4.58 -0.53 6.22
C ALA A 77 -4.06 -1.62 7.16
N ALA A 78 -4.95 -2.46 7.68
CA ALA A 78 -4.54 -3.61 8.48
C ALA A 78 -5.44 -4.82 8.30
N GLY A 79 -4.94 -5.96 8.77
CA GLY A 79 -5.64 -7.24 8.80
C GLY A 79 -4.89 -8.23 9.71
N GLN A 80 -5.62 -9.23 10.22
CA GLN A 80 -5.01 -10.37 10.90
C GLN A 80 -4.62 -11.43 9.89
N VAL A 81 -3.36 -11.87 9.94
CA VAL A 81 -2.74 -12.74 8.94
C VAL A 81 -1.96 -13.84 9.67
N ALA A 82 -2.23 -15.09 9.30
CA ALA A 82 -1.44 -16.23 9.80
C ALA A 82 0.01 -16.11 9.30
N ALA A 83 0.98 -16.52 10.13
CA ALA A 83 2.40 -16.36 9.83
C ALA A 83 2.85 -17.13 8.56
N ASP A 84 2.09 -18.15 8.16
CA ASP A 84 2.31 -18.99 6.98
C ASP A 84 1.35 -18.68 5.82
N ALA A 85 0.56 -17.60 5.92
CA ALA A 85 -0.39 -17.22 4.88
C ALA A 85 0.33 -16.83 3.58
N THR A 86 -0.07 -17.46 2.48
CA THR A 86 0.39 -17.10 1.12
C THR A 86 -0.50 -16.07 0.45
N ARG A 87 -1.64 -15.74 1.05
CA ARG A 87 -2.55 -14.67 0.62
C ARG A 87 -3.16 -13.99 1.83
N PHE A 88 -3.29 -12.67 1.77
CA PHE A 88 -3.99 -11.89 2.79
C PHE A 88 -4.64 -10.64 2.20
N GLU A 89 -5.46 -9.99 3.00
CA GLU A 89 -6.12 -8.73 2.67
C GLU A 89 -5.99 -7.75 3.83
N LEU A 90 -5.75 -6.47 3.50
CA LEU A 90 -5.75 -5.37 4.45
C LEU A 90 -6.77 -4.32 4.03
N ASN A 91 -7.37 -3.66 5.02
CA ASN A 91 -8.41 -2.66 4.81
C ASN A 91 -8.13 -1.37 5.59
N ALA A 92 -8.45 -0.22 5.00
CA ALA A 92 -8.52 1.08 5.65
C ALA A 92 -9.88 1.74 5.34
N THR A 93 -10.45 2.44 6.32
CA THR A 93 -11.76 3.10 6.21
C THR A 93 -11.68 4.57 6.59
N GLY A 94 -12.24 5.45 5.77
CA GLY A 94 -12.26 6.89 6.03
C GLY A 94 -13.06 7.25 7.28
N GLY A 95 -12.52 8.13 8.13
CA GLY A 95 -13.18 8.65 9.33
C GLY A 95 -12.95 7.84 10.61
N LEU A 96 -12.15 6.78 10.56
CA LEU A 96 -11.76 6.03 11.76
C LEU A 96 -10.49 6.60 12.40
N GLU A 97 -10.39 6.47 13.73
CA GLU A 97 -9.18 6.78 14.51
C GLU A 97 -8.07 5.74 14.29
N THR A 98 -8.45 4.50 13.99
CA THR A 98 -7.57 3.38 13.66
C THR A 98 -7.89 2.87 12.27
N TRP A 99 -6.89 2.31 11.57
CA TRP A 99 -7.06 1.80 10.21
C TRP A 99 -7.73 2.82 9.28
N GLY A 100 -7.29 4.08 9.43
CA GLY A 100 -7.94 5.26 8.90
C GLY A 100 -7.34 5.80 7.61
N ILE A 101 -8.03 6.77 7.01
CA ILE A 101 -7.59 7.52 5.83
C ILE A 101 -7.69 9.01 6.13
N CYS A 102 -6.61 9.74 5.88
CA CYS A 102 -6.53 11.19 6.05
C CYS A 102 -6.11 11.85 4.74
N SER A 103 -6.73 12.98 4.41
CA SER A 103 -6.57 13.65 3.11
C SER A 103 -6.55 15.16 3.28
N SER A 104 -5.88 15.86 2.37
CA SER A 104 -5.89 17.30 2.28
C SER A 104 -7.31 17.86 2.05
N PRO A 105 -7.60 19.11 2.45
CA PRO A 105 -8.96 19.66 2.36
C PRO A 105 -9.58 19.59 0.96
N PHE A 106 -8.78 19.82 -0.08
CA PHE A 106 -9.26 19.73 -1.46
C PHE A 106 -9.67 18.31 -1.84
N LEU A 107 -8.91 17.29 -1.43
CA LEU A 107 -9.27 15.89 -1.66
C LEU A 107 -10.53 15.53 -0.88
N VAL A 108 -10.68 15.98 0.37
CA VAL A 108 -11.91 15.77 1.14
C VAL A 108 -13.14 16.40 0.45
N HIS A 109 -12.96 17.55 -0.21
CA HIS A 109 -14.03 18.22 -0.94
C HIS A 109 -14.37 17.56 -2.29
N ALA A 110 -13.36 17.28 -3.13
CA ALA A 110 -13.55 16.94 -4.54
C ALA A 110 -13.37 15.45 -4.87
N PHE A 111 -12.49 14.74 -4.14
CA PHE A 111 -12.06 13.37 -4.44
C PHE A 111 -11.87 12.57 -3.14
N LYS A 112 -12.91 12.46 -2.33
CA LYS A 112 -12.80 11.92 -0.97
C LYS A 112 -12.60 10.41 -1.03
N THR A 113 -11.42 9.93 -0.64
CA THR A 113 -11.21 8.50 -0.40
C THR A 113 -12.00 8.05 0.83
N VAL A 114 -12.81 7.01 0.68
CA VAL A 114 -13.68 6.49 1.75
C VAL A 114 -13.31 5.07 2.18
N ALA A 115 -12.66 4.31 1.31
CA ALA A 115 -12.14 2.98 1.63
C ALA A 115 -10.90 2.69 0.78
N PHE A 116 -10.02 1.85 1.33
CA PHE A 116 -8.90 1.26 0.61
C PHE A 116 -8.79 -0.21 1.01
N ARG A 117 -8.64 -1.08 0.02
CA ARG A 117 -8.39 -2.51 0.19
C ARG A 117 -7.19 -2.89 -0.64
N ILE A 118 -6.29 -3.71 -0.08
CA ILE A 118 -5.24 -4.40 -0.81
C ILE A 118 -5.31 -5.89 -0.52
N SER A 119 -5.36 -6.72 -1.56
CA SER A 119 -5.13 -8.16 -1.46
C SER A 119 -3.75 -8.48 -1.99
N VAL A 120 -2.96 -9.23 -1.22
CA VAL A 120 -1.60 -9.64 -1.54
C VAL A 120 -1.56 -11.16 -1.69
N ALA A 121 -0.80 -11.67 -2.66
CA ALA A 121 -0.50 -13.08 -2.80
C ALA A 121 0.97 -13.32 -3.13
N PHE A 122 1.58 -14.29 -2.45
CA PHE A 122 2.93 -14.80 -2.72
C PHE A 122 2.84 -16.05 -3.58
N ASN A 123 3.58 -16.08 -4.68
CA ASN A 123 3.51 -17.15 -5.67
C ASN A 123 4.68 -18.14 -5.49
N PRO A 124 4.51 -19.41 -5.90
CA PRO A 124 5.55 -20.44 -5.78
C PRO A 124 6.85 -20.14 -6.54
N ASP A 125 6.80 -19.29 -7.56
CA ASP A 125 7.95 -18.88 -8.38
C ASP A 125 8.75 -17.72 -7.77
N GLY A 126 8.41 -17.28 -6.56
CA GLY A 126 9.06 -16.19 -5.86
C GLY A 126 8.59 -14.80 -6.29
N THR A 127 7.61 -14.71 -7.19
CA THR A 127 6.90 -13.45 -7.45
C THR A 127 5.85 -13.18 -6.38
N TRP A 128 5.40 -11.94 -6.30
CA TRP A 128 4.20 -11.61 -5.53
C TRP A 128 3.28 -10.72 -6.35
N SER A 129 1.99 -10.80 -6.10
CA SER A 129 0.98 -10.01 -6.79
C SER A 129 0.11 -9.27 -5.79
N TYR A 130 -0.48 -8.17 -6.25
CA TYR A 130 -1.48 -7.47 -5.48
C TYR A 130 -2.66 -7.04 -6.34
N GLU A 131 -3.80 -6.82 -5.67
CA GLU A 131 -4.98 -6.15 -6.22
C GLU A 131 -5.44 -5.08 -5.22
N GLU A 132 -5.50 -3.83 -5.67
CA GLU A 132 -5.96 -2.69 -4.90
C GLU A 132 -7.35 -2.22 -5.36
N ASP A 133 -8.16 -1.78 -4.40
CA ASP A 133 -9.38 -1.00 -4.65
C ASP A 133 -9.40 0.22 -3.71
N THR A 134 -9.19 1.39 -4.30
CA THR A 134 -9.38 2.67 -3.64
C THR A 134 -10.73 3.24 -4.04
N VAL A 135 -11.63 3.37 -3.06
CA VAL A 135 -13.00 3.86 -3.30
C VAL A 135 -13.07 5.36 -3.03
N LEU A 136 -13.50 6.13 -4.03
CA LEU A 136 -13.62 7.59 -3.95
C LEU A 136 -15.08 8.05 -4.08
N ARG A 137 -15.45 9.05 -3.28
CA ARG A 137 -16.61 9.91 -3.56
C ARG A 137 -16.11 11.12 -4.35
N ILE A 138 -16.56 11.24 -5.59
CA ILE A 138 -16.20 12.34 -6.48
C ILE A 138 -17.31 13.37 -6.46
N GLN A 139 -16.96 14.64 -6.23
CA GLN A 139 -17.95 15.72 -6.22
C GLN A 139 -18.71 15.77 -7.55
N GLY A 140 -20.04 15.84 -7.46
CA GLY A 140 -20.93 15.83 -8.63
C GLY A 140 -21.25 14.45 -9.20
N GLN A 141 -20.69 13.36 -8.64
CA GLN A 141 -21.08 11.99 -8.97
C GLN A 141 -21.93 11.40 -7.84
N ALA A 142 -23.05 10.74 -8.20
CA ALA A 142 -23.93 10.08 -7.24
C ALA A 142 -23.30 8.78 -6.70
N GLU A 143 -22.73 8.00 -7.61
CA GLU A 143 -22.07 6.73 -7.29
C GLU A 143 -20.61 6.94 -6.88
N VAL A 144 -20.10 6.00 -6.08
CA VAL A 144 -18.67 5.92 -5.77
C VAL A 144 -17.87 5.47 -7.00
N PHE A 145 -16.63 5.94 -7.06
CA PHE A 145 -15.67 5.52 -8.08
C PHE A 145 -14.68 4.52 -7.49
N HIS A 146 -14.59 3.35 -8.11
CA HIS A 146 -13.61 2.31 -7.77
C HIS A 146 -12.35 2.50 -8.61
N HIS A 147 -11.30 3.02 -7.97
CA HIS A 147 -9.97 3.08 -8.54
C HIS A 147 -9.25 1.77 -8.23
N THR A 148 -9.26 0.85 -9.21
CA THR A 148 -8.66 -0.47 -9.07
C THR A 148 -7.39 -0.59 -9.89
N ASP A 149 -6.42 -1.27 -9.32
CA ASP A 149 -5.16 -1.60 -9.97
C ASP A 149 -4.65 -2.95 -9.46
N ARG A 150 -3.76 -3.55 -10.24
CA ARG A 150 -3.17 -4.85 -9.94
C ARG A 150 -1.81 -4.94 -10.59
N ASN A 151 -0.90 -5.66 -9.96
CA ASN A 151 0.40 -5.92 -10.55
C ASN A 151 0.97 -7.28 -10.11
N LEU A 152 1.97 -7.75 -10.88
CA LEU A 152 2.81 -8.90 -10.56
C LEU A 152 4.26 -8.42 -10.50
N LEU A 153 4.90 -8.64 -9.37
CA LEU A 153 6.23 -8.14 -9.04
C LEU A 153 7.21 -9.31 -8.91
N ALA A 154 8.33 -9.19 -9.61
CA ALA A 154 9.45 -10.10 -9.50
C ALA A 154 10.61 -9.42 -8.77
N ARG A 155 11.34 -10.18 -7.96
CA ARG A 155 12.54 -9.67 -7.29
C ARG A 155 13.65 -9.44 -8.30
N VAL A 156 14.25 -8.25 -8.26
CA VAL A 156 15.33 -7.84 -9.18
C VAL A 156 16.65 -7.51 -8.48
N ALA A 157 16.63 -7.39 -7.16
CA ALA A 157 17.82 -7.19 -6.32
C ALA A 157 17.50 -7.68 -4.91
N GLU A 158 18.54 -8.02 -4.14
CA GLU A 158 18.41 -8.30 -2.71
C GLU A 158 18.23 -6.99 -1.93
N ALA A 159 17.55 -7.07 -0.80
CA ALA A 159 17.44 -5.94 0.12
C ALA A 159 18.80 -5.65 0.77
N THR A 160 19.02 -4.40 1.16
CA THR A 160 20.19 -4.06 1.97
C THR A 160 19.90 -4.49 3.41
N PRO A 161 20.80 -5.21 4.10
CA PRO A 161 20.58 -5.58 5.49
C PRO A 161 20.29 -4.35 6.36
N ASN A 162 19.42 -4.48 7.36
CA ASN A 162 19.20 -3.41 8.33
C ASN A 162 20.48 -3.18 9.17
N PRO A 163 20.64 -2.02 9.83
CA PRO A 163 21.86 -1.71 10.58
C PRO A 163 22.25 -2.80 11.57
N LEU A 164 21.28 -3.33 12.34
CA LEU A 164 21.55 -4.38 13.33
C LEU A 164 22.13 -5.65 12.69
N ALA A 165 21.61 -6.08 11.54
CA ALA A 165 22.10 -7.27 10.85
C ALA A 165 23.47 -7.09 10.17
N ARG A 166 23.98 -5.86 10.06
CA ARG A 166 25.34 -5.61 9.53
C ARG A 166 26.43 -5.71 10.60
N GLU A 167 26.04 -5.63 11.87
CA GLU A 167 26.93 -5.72 13.03
C GLU A 167 27.02 -7.15 13.59
N LEU A 168 26.21 -8.09 13.08
CA LEU A 168 26.20 -9.52 13.43
C LEU A 168 26.99 -10.35 12.41
#